data_AF-F8CIA4-F1
#
_entry.id   AF-F8CIA4-F1
#
_cell.length_a   1.000
_cell.length_b   1.000
_cell.length_c   1.000
_cell.angle_alpha   90.00
_cell.angle_beta   90.00
_cell.angle_gamma   90.00
#
_symmetry.space_group_name_H-M   'P 1'
#
loop_
_entity.id
_entity.type
_entity.pdbx_description
1 polymer ?
#
loop_
_entity_poly.entity_id
_entity_poly.type
_entity_poly.pdbx_seq_one_letter_code
_entity_poly.pdbx_strand_id
1 'polypeptide(L)'
;MDGPAVLAAHAALQEVMKRFPKTSTKSCAFSPRALEFVVGYQSGWYFVRVNRRVDKCPEFGPGVTLEYDWFELYAVSPEGRVERYPYMP
;
A
#
# COMPACT_ATOMS: atom_id res chain seq x y z
N MET A 1 4.01 15.83 -5.79
CA MET A 1 4.08 14.45 -6.33
C MET A 1 3.90 14.54 -7.82
N ASP A 2 4.81 13.97 -8.59
CA ASP A 2 4.70 13.95 -10.05
C ASP A 2 3.52 13.07 -10.48
N GLY A 3 2.78 13.49 -11.51
CA GLY A 3 1.56 12.82 -11.98
C GLY A 3 1.70 11.29 -12.14
N PRO A 4 2.75 10.78 -12.79
CA PRO A 4 2.97 9.35 -12.94
C PRO A 4 3.18 8.58 -11.62
N ALA A 5 3.85 9.19 -10.64
CA ALA A 5 4.07 8.57 -9.33
C ALA A 5 2.77 8.41 -8.54
N VAL A 6 1.85 9.37 -8.67
CA VAL A 6 0.51 9.29 -8.07
C VAL A 6 -0.30 8.16 -8.71
N LEU A 7 -0.23 8.02 -10.04
CA LEU A 7 -0.90 6.92 -10.75
C LEU A 7 -0.35 5.55 -10.35
N ALA A 8 0.98 5.43 -10.19
CA ALA A 8 1.59 4.20 -9.70
C ALA A 8 1.13 3.85 -8.28
N ALA A 9 1.09 4.83 -7.37
CA ALA A 9 0.56 4.63 -6.02
C ALA A 9 -0.91 4.23 -6.02
N HIS A 10 -1.73 4.85 -6.88
CA HIS A 10 -3.13 4.49 -7.03
C HIS A 10 -3.32 3.07 -7.56
N ALA A 11 -2.53 2.65 -8.55
CA ALA A 11 -2.57 1.30 -9.09
C ALA A 11 -2.22 0.25 -8.00
N ALA A 12 -1.18 0.50 -7.21
CA ALA A 12 -0.83 -0.34 -6.07
C ALA A 12 -1.94 -0.37 -5.00
N LEU A 13 -2.59 0.76 -4.71
CA LEU A 13 -3.74 0.82 -3.80
C LEU A 13 -4.86 -0.11 -4.27
N GLN A 14 -5.22 -0.10 -5.56
CA GLN A 14 -6.26 -0.99 -6.09
C GLN A 14 -5.90 -2.46 -5.89
N GLU A 15 -4.63 -2.84 -6.08
CA GLU A 15 -4.19 -4.22 -5.86
C GLU A 15 -4.22 -4.63 -4.38
N VAL A 16 -3.82 -3.76 -3.47
CA VAL A 16 -3.89 -4.04 -2.02
C VAL A 16 -5.34 -4.19 -1.56
N MET A 17 -6.22 -3.28 -1.98
CA MET A 17 -7.62 -3.28 -1.55
C MET A 17 -8.38 -4.55 -2.00
N LYS A 18 -7.98 -5.19 -3.11
CA LYS A 18 -8.57 -6.48 -3.56
C LYS A 18 -8.38 -7.62 -2.55
N ARG A 19 -7.38 -7.50 -1.66
CA ARG A 19 -6.99 -8.56 -0.72
C ARG A 19 -7.59 -8.39 0.66
N PHE A 20 -8.09 -7.20 0.96
CA PHE A 20 -8.68 -6.93 2.25
C PHE A 20 -9.98 -7.73 2.42
N PRO A 21 -10.25 -8.27 3.63
CA PRO A 21 -11.46 -9.03 3.88
C PRO A 21 -12.69 -8.17 3.58
N LYS A 22 -13.55 -8.63 2.66
CA LYS A 22 -14.77 -7.90 2.28
C LYS A 22 -15.67 -7.57 3.48
N THR A 23 -15.68 -8.45 4.48
CA THR A 23 -16.44 -8.32 5.73
C THR A 23 -15.92 -7.20 6.65
N SER A 24 -14.67 -6.76 6.49
CA SER A 24 -14.00 -5.80 7.38
C SER A 24 -13.78 -4.43 6.74
N THR A 25 -14.29 -4.21 5.53
CA THR A 25 -14.15 -2.95 4.75
C THR A 25 -14.67 -1.69 5.46
N LYS A 26 -15.51 -1.85 6.50
CA LYS A 26 -16.00 -0.74 7.33
C LYS A 26 -15.03 -0.31 8.44
N SER A 27 -14.06 -1.14 8.81
CA SER A 27 -13.05 -0.78 9.82
C SER A 27 -11.96 0.05 9.18
N CYS A 28 -11.48 1.07 9.91
CA CYS A 28 -10.38 1.89 9.45
C CYS A 28 -9.14 1.06 9.13
N ALA A 29 -8.87 -0.02 9.89
CA ALA A 29 -7.71 -0.90 9.71
C ALA A 29 -7.63 -1.58 8.34
N PHE A 30 -8.76 -1.67 7.62
CA PHE A 30 -8.88 -2.27 6.28
C PHE A 30 -9.36 -1.22 5.26
N SER A 31 -8.88 0.00 5.41
CA SER A 31 -9.19 1.12 4.51
C SER A 31 -7.90 1.79 4.03
N PRO A 32 -7.96 2.62 2.96
CA PRO A 32 -6.82 3.40 2.50
C PRO A 32 -6.20 4.30 3.59
N ARG A 33 -6.97 4.67 4.62
CA ARG A 33 -6.49 5.49 5.74
C ARG A 33 -5.43 4.80 6.58
N ALA A 34 -5.47 3.47 6.66
CA ALA A 34 -4.48 2.66 7.38
C ALA A 34 -3.26 2.33 6.52
N LEU A 35 -3.05 2.99 5.38
CA LEU A 35 -1.95 2.71 4.46
C LEU A 35 -1.04 3.93 4.27
N GLU A 36 0.22 3.64 3.95
CA GLU A 36 1.21 4.61 3.54
C GLU A 36 1.96 4.10 2.33
N PHE A 37 2.14 4.97 1.33
CA PHE A 37 2.74 4.63 0.05
C PHE A 37 4.07 5.36 -0.10
N VAL A 38 5.14 4.61 -0.30
CA VAL A 38 6.46 5.13 -0.65
C VAL A 38 6.76 4.73 -2.08
N VAL A 39 6.99 5.73 -2.94
CA VAL A 39 7.22 5.52 -4.38
C VAL A 39 8.66 5.85 -4.72
N GLY A 40 9.38 4.90 -5.31
CA GLY A 40 10.68 5.08 -5.94
C GLY A 40 10.60 4.83 -7.44
N TYR A 41 11.49 5.43 -8.21
CA TYR A 41 11.59 5.18 -9.66
C TYR A 41 12.97 4.63 -9.99
N GLN A 42 13.03 3.48 -10.66
CA GLN A 42 14.27 2.83 -11.04
C GLN A 42 14.09 2.01 -12.31
N SER A 43 15.06 2.10 -13.23
CA SER A 43 15.13 1.28 -14.45
C SER A 43 13.85 1.27 -15.30
N GLY A 44 13.13 2.40 -15.38
CA GLY A 44 11.89 2.50 -16.14
C GLY A 44 10.62 2.19 -15.36
N TRP A 45 10.71 1.75 -14.10
CA TRP A 45 9.58 1.29 -13.29
C TRP A 45 9.39 2.12 -12.02
N TYR A 46 8.13 2.24 -11.59
CA TYR A 46 7.77 2.77 -10.27
C TYR A 46 7.66 1.63 -9.26
N PHE A 47 8.52 1.63 -8.26
CA PHE A 47 8.42 0.71 -7.13
C PHE A 47 7.60 1.37 -6.02
N VAL A 48 6.50 0.74 -5.64
CA VAL A 48 5.55 1.23 -4.63
C VAL A 48 5.58 0.28 -3.44
N ARG A 49 6.16 0.74 -2.33
CA ARG A 49 6.07 0.07 -1.03
C ARG A 49 4.83 0.56 -0.30
N VAL A 50 3.97 -0.36 0.11
CA VAL A 50 2.75 -0.09 0.88
C VAL A 50 2.98 -0.55 2.31
N ASN A 51 3.06 0.39 3.25
CA ASN A 51 3.19 0.10 4.67
C ASN A 51 1.82 0.15 5.35
N ARG A 52 1.58 -0.75 6.30
CA ARG A 52 0.41 -0.68 7.18
C ARG A 52 0.64 0.29 8.32
N ARG A 53 -0.31 1.21 8.51
CA ARG A 53 -0.29 2.33 9.45
C ARG A 53 -1.62 2.41 10.21
N VAL A 54 -1.93 1.36 10.96
CA VAL A 54 -3.13 1.30 11.82
C VAL A 54 -3.12 2.37 12.91
N ASP A 55 -1.96 2.93 13.23
CA ASP A 55 -1.81 4.10 14.09
C ASP A 55 -2.50 5.37 13.55
N LYS A 56 -2.82 5.41 12.24
CA LYS A 56 -3.61 6.50 11.63
C LYS A 56 -5.13 6.36 11.83
N CYS A 57 -5.58 5.29 12.48
CA CYS A 57 -6.98 4.99 12.73
C CYS A 57 -7.40 5.36 14.16
N PRO A 58 -8.57 5.98 14.35
CA PRO A 58 -9.03 6.47 15.65
C PRO A 58 -9.32 5.36 16.67
N GLU A 59 -9.55 4.13 16.17
CA GLU A 59 -9.79 2.92 16.96
C GLU A 59 -8.52 2.45 17.70
N PHE A 60 -7.34 2.92 17.29
CA PHE A 60 -6.05 2.50 17.84
C PHE A 60 -5.33 3.68 18.49
N GLY A 61 -4.81 3.46 19.71
CA GLY A 61 -4.06 4.48 20.43
C GLY A 61 -2.68 4.77 19.81
N PRO A 62 -2.04 5.90 20.16
CA PRO A 62 -0.68 6.21 19.73
C PRO A 62 0.30 5.09 20.14
N GLY A 63 1.17 4.66 19.23
CA GLY A 63 2.18 3.64 19.51
C GLY A 63 1.68 2.19 19.48
N VAL A 64 0.43 1.96 19.05
CA VAL A 64 -0.09 0.61 18.80
C VAL A 64 0.58 0.02 17.54
N THR A 65 1.41 -1.01 17.74
CA THR A 65 1.99 -1.83 16.67
C THR A 65 1.31 -3.20 16.69
N LEU A 66 0.34 -3.42 15.79
CA LEU A 66 -0.49 -4.65 15.81
C LEU A 66 0.05 -5.78 14.95
N GLU A 67 0.95 -5.49 14.02
CA GLU A 67 1.54 -6.47 13.13
C GLU A 67 3.03 -6.18 12.99
N TYR A 68 3.86 -7.23 13.00
CA TYR A 68 5.24 -7.17 12.52
C TYR A 68 5.27 -6.50 11.15
N ASP A 69 6.16 -5.51 10.95
CA ASP A 69 6.40 -4.70 9.73
C ASP A 69 5.73 -5.22 8.44
N TRP A 70 4.40 -5.19 8.37
CA TRP A 70 3.69 -5.67 7.20
C TRP A 70 3.89 -4.64 6.12
N PHE A 71 4.40 -5.09 4.98
CA PHE A 71 4.42 -4.27 3.78
C PHE A 71 4.18 -5.13 2.55
N GLU A 72 3.62 -4.50 1.53
CA GLU A 72 3.59 -5.04 0.17
C GLU A 72 4.50 -4.19 -0.72
N LEU A 73 5.12 -4.82 -1.72
CA LEU A 73 5.93 -4.14 -2.72
C LEU A 73 5.35 -4.42 -4.11
N TYR A 74 5.15 -3.37 -4.88
CA TYR A 74 4.67 -3.44 -6.24
C TYR A 74 5.65 -2.74 -7.18
N ALA A 75 5.84 -3.29 -8.38
CA ALA A 75 6.44 -2.60 -9.51
C ALA A 75 5.32 -2.22 -10.48
N VAL A 76 5.28 -0.95 -10.88
CA VAL A 76 4.30 -0.39 -11.80
C VAL A 76 5.02 0.19 -13.01
N SER A 77 4.69 -0.30 -14.20
CA SER A 77 5.27 0.23 -15.44
C SER A 77 4.63 1.58 -15.80
N PRO A 78 5.27 2.43 -16.62
CA PRO A 78 4.67 3.66 -17.12
C PRO A 78 3.36 3.44 -17.90
N GLU A 79 3.22 2.26 -18.51
CA GLU A 79 2.03 1.81 -19.24
C GLU A 79 0.93 1.22 -18.33
N GLY A 80 1.18 1.16 -17.02
CA GLY A 80 0.20 0.74 -16.01
C GLY A 80 0.20 -0.76 -15.69
N ARG A 81 1.19 -1.53 -16.16
CA ARG A 81 1.34 -2.94 -15.74
C ARG A 81 1.76 -2.98 -14.28
N VAL A 82 1.03 -3.74 -13.46
CA VAL A 82 1.33 -3.92 -12.03
C VAL A 82 1.83 -5.32 -11.77
N GLU A 83 2.98 -5.42 -11.14
CA GLU A 83 3.55 -6.66 -10.65
C GLU A 83 3.77 -6.56 -9.16
N ARG A 84 3.26 -7.52 -8.40
CA ARG A 84 3.61 -7.62 -6.99
C ARG A 84 4.96 -8.30 -6.87
N TYR A 85 5.89 -7.67 -6.17
CA TYR A 85 7.07 -8.33 -5.65
C TYR A 85 6.67 -9.00 -4.34
N PRO A 86 6.57 -10.33 -4.29
CA PRO A 86 6.53 -11.02 -3.01
C PRO A 86 7.93 -10.86 -2.39
N TYR A 87 8.12 -9.81 -1.59
CA TYR A 87 9.23 -9.87 -0.66
C TYR A 87 8.96 -11.04 0.30
N MET A 88 10.04 -11.78 0.53
CA MET A 88 10.18 -13.17 0.98
C MET A 88 9.64 -13.47 2.41
N PRO A 89 9.45 -14.77 2.75
CA PRO A 89 8.74 -15.29 3.94
C PRO A 89 9.25 -14.83 5.30
#